data_AF-A0A9X0WBG4-F1
#
_entry.id   AF-A0A9X0WBG4-F1
#
_cell.length_a   1.000
_cell.length_b   1.000
_cell.length_c   1.000
_cell.angle_alpha   90.00
_cell.angle_beta   90.00
_cell.angle_gamma   90.00
#
_symmetry.space_group_name_H-M   'P 1'
#
loop_
_entity.id
_entity.type
_entity.pdbx_description
1 polymer ?
#
loop_
_entity_poly.entity_id
_entity_poly.type
_entity_poly.pdbx_seq_one_letter_code
_entity_poly.pdbx_strand_id
1 'polypeptide(L)'
;MIVGPVAQIDLEALRHNLAICRAVAPTSRVWAVIKANAYGHGVGQCAAALDAADGFALARVEEALLLRATGVSKPLLVMEGIANEAEASAVLPMQVELVVHATRHLDLILNELETNPQSRPQRIWLKLDTGMGRLGLQPQEAVALIERLRALPSRLAEALELAGIMTHLANADDPSHAMTDRQCEQARALAERFDLPLSIGNSAGILAHPAARSDWVRPGIMLYGGSPLLNRSAVALDLRPVMTLSSPLIAVREFKAGTPIGYGSTYRCPEAMRVGVVAIGYGDGYPRHAPTGTPVLVRGQRAELLGRVSMDMISIDLRPIPGAEVGDSVTLWGQGLPVEQVAEQVGTINYELLCRLSPRVRVVHEQGPSSKSAASARETTPALVRQPGQGQAAEQASELESALAPTQKQEPLGQQGPEQGP
;
A
#
# COMPACT_ATOMS: atom_id res chain seq x y z
N MET A 1 -11.12 -12.32 24.79
CA MET A 1 -10.87 -11.92 23.39
C MET A 1 -11.07 -10.42 23.30
N ILE A 2 -10.13 -9.70 22.69
CA ILE A 2 -10.28 -8.26 22.47
C ILE A 2 -11.34 -8.06 21.38
N VAL A 3 -12.35 -7.24 21.66
CA VAL A 3 -13.52 -7.00 20.81
C VAL A 3 -13.29 -5.68 20.08
N GLY A 4 -12.95 -5.73 18.79
CA GLY A 4 -12.64 -4.55 17.98
C GLY A 4 -12.34 -4.89 16.52
N PRO A 5 -12.08 -3.88 15.67
CA PRO A 5 -11.82 -4.09 14.25
C PRO A 5 -10.50 -4.84 14.03
N VAL A 6 -10.51 -5.77 13.07
CA VAL A 6 -9.38 -6.62 12.70
C VAL A 6 -9.19 -6.58 11.19
N ALA A 7 -7.96 -6.33 10.76
CA ALA A 7 -7.51 -6.53 9.38
C ALA A 7 -6.71 -7.84 9.31
N GLN A 8 -7.33 -8.88 8.77
CA GLN A 8 -6.69 -10.18 8.57
C GLN A 8 -5.99 -10.18 7.21
N ILE A 9 -4.69 -10.51 7.20
CA ILE A 9 -3.80 -10.43 6.05
C ILE A 9 -3.37 -11.84 5.61
N ASP A 10 -3.83 -12.24 4.43
CA ASP A 10 -3.51 -13.53 3.82
C ASP A 10 -2.21 -13.45 3.01
N LEU A 11 -1.11 -13.93 3.58
CA LEU A 11 0.20 -13.90 2.93
C LEU A 11 0.31 -14.92 1.78
N GLU A 12 -0.57 -15.92 1.70
CA GLU A 12 -0.61 -16.83 0.55
C GLU A 12 -1.27 -16.15 -0.66
N ALA A 13 -2.34 -15.38 -0.44
CA ALA A 13 -2.93 -14.53 -1.47
C ALA A 13 -1.92 -13.52 -2.03
N LEU A 14 -1.09 -12.92 -1.16
CA LEU A 14 -0.02 -12.00 -1.58
C LEU A 14 1.01 -12.67 -2.49
N ARG A 15 1.43 -13.89 -2.15
CA ARG A 15 2.35 -14.71 -2.97
C ARG A 15 1.72 -15.11 -4.30
N HIS A 16 0.46 -15.53 -4.29
CA HIS A 16 -0.31 -15.84 -5.49
C HIS A 16 -0.34 -14.64 -6.44
N ASN A 17 -0.66 -13.46 -5.94
CA ASN A 17 -0.75 -12.25 -6.75
C ASN A 17 0.62 -11.83 -7.35
N LEU A 18 1.73 -12.04 -6.63
CA LEU A 18 3.07 -11.87 -7.18
C LEU A 18 3.35 -12.88 -8.31
N ALA A 19 2.90 -14.13 -8.18
CA ALA A 19 3.03 -15.13 -9.22
C ALA A 19 2.24 -14.75 -10.49
N ILE A 20 1.04 -14.17 -10.34
CA ILE A 20 0.30 -13.60 -11.48
C ILE A 20 1.09 -12.49 -12.17
N CYS A 21 1.70 -11.56 -11.41
CA CYS A 21 2.55 -10.53 -11.99
C CYS A 21 3.70 -11.13 -12.82
N ARG A 22 4.38 -12.16 -12.29
CA ARG A 22 5.47 -12.85 -13.01
C ARG A 22 4.97 -13.59 -14.24
N ALA A 23 3.80 -14.22 -14.20
CA ALA A 23 3.22 -14.90 -15.36
C ALA A 23 2.87 -13.91 -16.48
N VAL A 24 2.36 -12.73 -16.13
CA VAL A 24 1.97 -11.69 -17.09
C VAL A 24 3.18 -10.97 -17.68
N ALA A 25 4.26 -10.81 -16.91
CA ALA A 25 5.51 -10.14 -17.31
C ALA A 25 6.74 -11.03 -17.04
N PRO A 26 6.91 -12.15 -17.78
CA PRO A 26 7.87 -13.22 -17.43
C PRO A 26 9.33 -12.84 -17.63
N THR A 27 9.60 -11.87 -18.51
CA THR A 27 10.96 -11.36 -18.77
C THR A 27 11.31 -10.14 -17.90
N SER A 28 10.35 -9.61 -17.16
CA SER A 28 10.54 -8.42 -16.34
C SER A 28 11.06 -8.78 -14.95
N ARG A 29 11.99 -7.97 -14.47
CA ARG A 29 12.30 -7.90 -13.05
C ARG A 29 11.20 -7.14 -12.29
N VAL A 30 11.01 -7.45 -11.01
CA VAL A 30 9.90 -6.97 -10.20
C VAL A 30 10.41 -6.17 -9.01
N TRP A 31 10.07 -4.88 -9.01
CA TRP A 31 10.08 -4.05 -7.81
C TRP A 31 8.71 -4.17 -7.12
N ALA A 32 8.61 -5.00 -6.08
CA ALA A 32 7.38 -5.09 -5.31
C ALA A 32 7.14 -3.78 -4.55
N VAL A 33 6.06 -3.06 -4.89
CA VAL A 33 5.78 -1.75 -4.30
C VAL A 33 5.13 -1.94 -2.93
N ILE A 34 5.85 -1.54 -1.87
CA ILE A 34 5.50 -1.82 -0.47
C ILE A 34 5.42 -0.56 0.41
N LYS A 35 5.35 0.62 -0.22
CA LYS A 35 5.12 1.91 0.47
C LYS A 35 3.82 1.96 1.27
N ALA A 36 3.70 2.96 2.12
CA ALA A 36 2.53 3.23 2.96
C ALA A 36 2.12 2.01 3.78
N ASN A 37 3.09 1.44 4.51
CA ASN A 37 2.93 0.22 5.31
C ASN A 37 2.38 -0.97 4.50
N ALA A 38 2.96 -1.25 3.33
CA ALA A 38 2.46 -2.25 2.38
C ALA A 38 0.99 -2.01 2.02
N TYR A 39 0.62 -0.77 1.68
CA TYR A 39 -0.77 -0.40 1.38
C TYR A 39 -1.74 -0.74 2.53
N GLY A 40 -1.28 -0.57 3.78
CA GLY A 40 -2.03 -0.92 4.99
C GLY A 40 -1.96 -2.39 5.44
N HIS A 41 -1.18 -3.25 4.77
CA HIS A 41 -1.11 -4.69 5.05
C HIS A 41 0.01 -5.08 6.04
N GLY A 42 0.85 -4.14 6.49
CA GLY A 42 1.97 -4.42 7.38
C GLY A 42 3.25 -4.76 6.62
N VAL A 43 4.23 -3.85 6.67
CA VAL A 43 5.41 -3.89 5.81
C VAL A 43 6.34 -5.08 6.07
N GLY A 44 6.57 -5.45 7.34
CA GLY A 44 7.54 -6.50 7.69
C GLY A 44 7.16 -7.87 7.15
N GLN A 45 5.95 -8.34 7.46
CA GLN A 45 5.46 -9.66 7.06
C GLN A 45 5.18 -9.71 5.55
N CYS A 46 4.72 -8.62 4.95
CA CYS A 46 4.56 -8.54 3.49
C CYS A 46 5.91 -8.63 2.77
N ALA A 47 6.96 -7.96 3.26
CA ALA A 47 8.30 -8.07 2.67
C ALA A 47 8.85 -9.50 2.76
N ALA A 48 8.64 -10.17 3.90
CA ALA A 48 9.02 -11.57 4.07
C ALA A 48 8.24 -12.52 3.14
N ALA A 49 6.95 -12.25 2.88
CA ALA A 49 6.13 -13.06 1.98
C ALA A 49 6.45 -12.82 0.49
N LEU A 50 6.96 -11.64 0.14
CA LEU A 50 7.33 -11.25 -1.23
C LEU A 50 8.80 -11.55 -1.54
N ASP A 51 9.35 -12.62 -0.99
CA ASP A 51 10.74 -13.04 -1.16
C ASP A 51 11.11 -13.42 -2.61
N ALA A 52 10.11 -13.75 -3.45
CA ALA A 52 10.31 -14.00 -4.88
C ALA A 52 10.41 -12.72 -5.75
N ALA A 53 10.21 -11.53 -5.17
CA ALA A 53 10.44 -10.25 -5.85
C ALA A 53 11.95 -9.96 -5.99
N ASP A 54 12.35 -9.22 -7.02
CA ASP A 54 13.76 -8.89 -7.25
C ASP A 54 14.24 -7.78 -6.30
N GLY A 55 13.33 -6.92 -5.86
CA GLY A 55 13.57 -5.92 -4.83
C GLY A 55 12.27 -5.24 -4.39
N PHE A 56 12.37 -4.29 -3.46
CA PHE A 56 11.23 -3.54 -2.94
C PHE A 56 11.29 -2.07 -3.33
N ALA A 57 10.15 -1.50 -3.70
CA ALA A 57 10.03 -0.08 -4.01
C ALA A 57 9.14 0.64 -2.98
N LEU A 58 9.66 1.76 -2.50
CA LEU A 58 9.10 2.57 -1.43
C LEU A 58 8.92 4.01 -1.92
N ALA A 59 8.12 4.80 -1.21
CA ALA A 59 7.94 6.20 -1.57
C ALA A 59 9.12 7.02 -1.06
N ARG A 60 9.46 6.87 0.22
CA ARG A 60 10.35 7.78 0.95
C ARG A 60 11.52 7.07 1.62
N VAL A 61 12.52 7.86 1.99
CA VAL A 61 13.75 7.38 2.65
C VAL A 61 13.43 6.70 3.98
N GLU A 62 12.56 7.27 4.81
CA GLU A 62 12.23 6.72 6.13
C GLU A 62 11.68 5.31 6.06
N GLU A 63 10.85 5.03 5.05
CA GLU A 63 10.32 3.69 4.81
C GLU A 63 11.44 2.70 4.45
N ALA A 64 12.45 3.14 3.69
CA ALA A 64 13.58 2.29 3.28
C ALA A 64 14.51 2.01 4.47
N LEU A 65 14.77 3.01 5.31
CA LEU A 65 15.53 2.86 6.56
C LEU A 65 14.81 1.87 7.50
N LEU A 66 13.51 2.05 7.69
CA LEU A 66 12.67 1.17 8.50
C LEU A 66 12.71 -0.27 7.98
N LEU A 67 12.51 -0.46 6.67
CA LEU A 67 12.54 -1.78 6.07
C LEU A 67 13.92 -2.44 6.20
N ARG A 68 15.01 -1.68 6.05
CA ARG A 68 16.37 -2.20 6.30
C ARG A 68 16.58 -2.63 7.73
N ALA A 69 16.07 -1.88 8.70
CA ALA A 69 16.18 -2.22 10.11
C ALA A 69 15.52 -3.57 10.45
N THR A 70 14.56 -4.05 9.64
CA THR A 70 13.97 -5.38 9.81
C THR A 70 14.85 -6.54 9.32
N GLY A 71 16.02 -6.24 8.74
CA GLY A 71 16.98 -7.24 8.25
C GLY A 71 16.77 -7.66 6.78
N VAL A 72 15.86 -7.01 6.05
CA VAL A 72 15.73 -7.22 4.61
C VAL A 72 17.07 -6.88 3.94
N SER A 73 17.55 -7.78 3.07
CA SER A 73 18.82 -7.61 2.33
C SER A 73 18.64 -7.40 0.82
N LYS A 74 17.45 -7.69 0.27
CA LYS A 74 17.11 -7.46 -1.14
C LYS A 74 17.25 -5.99 -1.54
N PRO A 75 17.57 -5.65 -2.79
CA PRO A 75 17.60 -4.26 -3.26
C PRO A 75 16.35 -3.47 -2.85
N LEU A 76 16.55 -2.20 -2.48
CA LEU A 76 15.47 -1.26 -2.19
C LEU A 76 15.55 -0.10 -3.18
N LEU A 77 14.41 0.47 -3.53
CA LEU A 77 14.29 1.63 -4.41
C LEU A 77 13.42 2.70 -3.73
N VAL A 78 13.91 3.93 -3.64
CA VAL A 78 13.11 5.10 -3.20
C VAL A 78 12.62 5.88 -4.41
N MET A 79 11.31 5.83 -4.66
CA MET A 79 10.71 6.32 -5.90
C MET A 79 10.49 7.84 -5.98
N GLU A 80 10.49 8.53 -4.84
CA GLU A 80 10.38 10.00 -4.77
C GLU A 80 11.75 10.68 -4.69
N GLY A 81 12.84 9.91 -4.68
CA GLY A 81 14.20 10.42 -4.52
C GLY A 81 14.50 10.87 -3.09
N ILE A 82 15.41 11.84 -2.96
CA ILE A 82 15.83 12.44 -1.69
C ILE A 82 15.53 13.95 -1.70
N ALA A 83 15.19 14.51 -0.55
CA ALA A 83 14.83 15.92 -0.42
C ALA A 83 16.00 16.82 0.01
N ASN A 84 16.97 16.28 0.75
CA ASN A 84 18.05 17.04 1.40
C ASN A 84 19.31 16.20 1.64
N GLU A 85 20.36 16.85 2.12
CA GLU A 85 21.67 16.26 2.41
C GLU A 85 21.58 15.21 3.53
N ALA A 86 20.75 15.43 4.56
CA ALA A 86 20.60 14.48 5.66
C ALA A 86 20.01 13.15 5.18
N GLU A 87 19.06 13.19 4.25
CA GLU A 87 18.53 12.00 3.57
C GLU A 87 19.59 11.30 2.72
N ALA A 88 20.44 12.06 2.00
CA ALA A 88 21.55 11.50 1.24
C ALA A 88 22.50 10.72 2.16
N SER A 89 22.99 11.37 3.21
CA SER A 89 23.93 10.77 4.17
C SER A 89 23.33 9.57 4.90
N ALA A 90 22.02 9.55 5.15
CA ALA A 90 21.34 8.42 5.79
C ALA A 90 21.20 7.21 4.86
N VAL A 91 20.93 7.42 3.57
CA VAL A 91 20.44 6.36 2.68
C VAL A 91 21.52 5.74 1.78
N LEU A 92 22.54 6.52 1.37
CA LEU A 92 23.63 6.05 0.50
C LEU A 92 24.43 4.88 1.11
N PRO A 93 24.82 4.91 2.41
CA PRO A 93 25.52 3.78 3.04
C PRO A 93 24.74 2.46 3.01
N MET A 94 23.41 2.54 2.90
CA MET A 94 22.52 1.38 2.86
C MET A 94 22.32 0.80 1.45
N GLN A 95 22.97 1.39 0.43
CA GLN A 95 22.94 0.92 -0.95
C GLN A 95 21.50 0.82 -1.49
N VAL A 96 20.66 1.79 -1.14
CA VAL A 96 19.30 1.94 -1.64
C VAL A 96 19.38 2.64 -2.99
N GLU A 97 18.71 2.10 -4.01
CA GLU A 97 18.62 2.73 -5.32
C GLU A 97 17.74 3.98 -5.25
N LEU A 98 18.15 5.06 -5.93
CA LEU A 98 17.48 6.36 -5.82
C LEU A 98 16.91 6.80 -7.16
N VAL A 99 15.67 7.29 -7.14
CA VAL A 99 15.10 8.00 -8.27
C VAL A 99 15.57 9.46 -8.30
N VAL A 100 16.12 9.87 -9.44
CA VAL A 100 16.46 11.25 -9.78
C VAL A 100 15.40 11.79 -10.73
N HIS A 101 14.60 12.74 -10.26
CA HIS A 101 13.55 13.39 -11.05
C HIS A 101 13.74 14.90 -11.22
N ALA A 102 14.82 15.45 -10.66
CA ALA A 102 15.25 16.84 -10.80
C ALA A 102 16.78 16.93 -10.66
N THR A 103 17.40 17.93 -11.29
CA THR A 103 18.87 18.14 -11.23
C THR A 103 19.42 18.22 -9.81
N ARG A 104 18.68 18.88 -8.90
CA ARG A 104 19.04 18.99 -7.48
C ARG A 104 19.28 17.64 -6.81
N HIS A 105 18.54 16.59 -7.20
CA HIS A 105 18.73 15.26 -6.60
C HIS A 105 20.10 14.69 -6.95
N LEU A 106 20.54 14.89 -8.20
CA LEU A 106 21.87 14.48 -8.61
C LEU A 106 22.95 15.25 -7.84
N ASP A 107 22.76 16.56 -7.64
CA ASP A 107 23.72 17.40 -6.88
C ASP A 107 23.88 16.91 -5.44
N LEU A 108 22.77 16.61 -4.75
CA LEU A 108 22.79 16.07 -3.39
C LEU A 108 23.56 14.74 -3.31
N ILE A 109 23.32 13.84 -4.27
CA ILE A 109 24.00 12.54 -4.33
C ILE A 109 25.50 12.73 -4.60
N LEU A 110 25.87 13.59 -5.55
CA LEU A 110 27.28 13.84 -5.89
C LEU A 110 28.04 14.45 -4.71
N ASN A 111 27.45 15.44 -4.03
CA ASN A 111 28.08 16.08 -2.86
C ASN A 111 28.34 15.07 -1.73
N GLU A 112 27.38 14.18 -1.48
CA GLU A 112 27.53 13.12 -0.48
C GLU A 112 28.60 12.11 -0.89
N LEU A 113 28.65 11.68 -2.16
CA LEU A 113 29.66 10.74 -2.65
C LEU A 113 31.07 11.33 -2.68
N GLU A 114 31.19 12.63 -2.92
CA GLU A 114 32.47 13.33 -2.87
C GLU A 114 33.04 13.35 -1.45
N THR A 115 32.17 13.63 -0.47
CA THR A 115 32.52 13.74 0.95
C THR A 115 32.69 12.36 1.60
N ASN A 116 31.80 11.42 1.30
CA ASN A 116 31.73 10.07 1.88
C ASN A 116 31.68 9.02 0.76
N PRO A 117 32.83 8.64 0.18
CA PRO A 117 32.90 7.63 -0.86
C PRO A 117 32.34 6.28 -0.40
N GLN A 118 31.55 5.64 -1.27
CA GLN A 118 30.95 4.35 -1.00
C GLN A 118 31.80 3.21 -1.55
N SER A 119 31.68 2.02 -0.94
CA SER A 119 32.40 0.82 -1.40
C SER A 119 31.91 0.26 -2.74
N ARG A 120 30.70 0.67 -3.16
CA ARG A 120 30.07 0.28 -4.42
C ARG A 120 29.40 1.51 -5.04
N PRO A 121 29.24 1.55 -6.37
CA PRO A 121 28.58 2.65 -7.04
C PRO A 121 27.14 2.82 -6.53
N GLN A 122 26.75 4.05 -6.24
CA GLN A 122 25.36 4.39 -5.93
C GLN A 122 24.52 4.29 -7.20
N ARG A 123 23.52 3.42 -7.19
CA ARG A 123 22.65 3.16 -8.33
C ARG A 123 21.52 4.19 -8.39
N ILE A 124 21.32 4.82 -9.54
CA ILE A 124 20.27 5.84 -9.74
C ILE A 124 19.39 5.52 -10.94
N TRP A 125 18.11 5.91 -10.84
CA TRP A 125 17.13 5.82 -11.92
C TRP A 125 16.70 7.21 -12.36
N LEU A 126 16.80 7.53 -13.64
CA LEU A 126 16.25 8.79 -14.15
C LEU A 126 14.75 8.64 -14.38
N LYS A 127 13.95 9.47 -13.72
CA LYS A 127 12.50 9.48 -13.92
C LYS A 127 12.11 10.51 -14.95
N LEU A 128 11.39 10.08 -15.96
CA LEU A 128 10.81 10.93 -16.99
C LEU A 128 9.37 11.28 -16.65
N ASP A 129 9.03 12.55 -16.83
CA ASP A 129 7.63 12.95 -16.96
C ASP A 129 7.20 12.77 -18.42
N THR A 130 6.47 11.69 -18.68
CA THR A 130 5.89 11.40 -20.00
C THR A 130 4.47 11.96 -20.14
N GLY A 131 4.06 12.83 -19.20
CA GLY A 131 2.79 13.54 -19.22
C GLY A 131 1.84 13.18 -18.07
N MET A 132 2.38 12.65 -16.97
CA MET A 132 1.64 12.60 -15.71
C MET A 132 1.59 13.98 -15.03
N GLY A 133 2.58 14.85 -15.28
CA GLY A 133 2.60 16.22 -14.76
C GLY A 133 2.84 16.31 -13.25
N ARG A 134 3.56 15.35 -12.67
CA ARG A 134 3.76 15.25 -11.20
C ARG A 134 5.23 15.27 -10.78
N LEU A 135 6.01 14.28 -11.21
CA LEU A 135 7.44 14.16 -10.94
C LEU A 135 8.12 13.58 -12.16
N GLY A 136 9.27 14.14 -12.54
CA GLY A 136 10.09 13.63 -13.62
C GLY A 136 10.75 14.74 -14.42
N LEU A 137 11.86 14.39 -15.05
CA LEU A 137 12.58 15.20 -16.01
C LEU A 137 11.81 15.20 -17.33
N GLN A 138 11.75 16.36 -17.99
CA GLN A 138 11.40 16.41 -19.40
C GLN A 138 12.49 15.70 -20.23
N PRO A 139 12.17 15.18 -21.42
CA PRO A 139 13.14 14.41 -22.23
C PRO A 139 14.47 15.14 -22.47
N GLN A 140 14.45 16.45 -22.70
CA GLN A 140 15.66 17.25 -22.93
C GLN A 140 16.50 17.40 -21.64
N GLU A 141 15.85 17.54 -20.48
CA GLU A 141 16.52 17.61 -19.19
C GLU A 141 17.19 16.27 -18.85
N ALA A 142 16.53 15.15 -19.16
CA ALA A 142 17.10 13.83 -19.00
C ALA A 142 18.33 13.61 -19.89
N VAL A 143 18.27 14.03 -21.18
CA VAL A 143 19.44 14.01 -22.07
C VAL A 143 20.59 14.83 -21.48
N ALA A 144 20.32 16.07 -21.05
CA ALA A 144 21.35 16.93 -20.47
C ALA A 144 21.98 16.34 -19.21
N LEU A 145 21.17 15.68 -18.37
CA LEU A 145 21.65 15.05 -17.14
C LEU A 145 22.47 13.79 -17.43
N ILE A 146 22.12 12.99 -18.44
CA ILE A 146 22.94 11.85 -18.89
C ILE A 146 24.30 12.32 -19.43
N GLU A 147 24.33 13.36 -20.25
CA GLU A 147 25.59 13.92 -20.75
C GLU A 147 26.43 14.52 -19.60
N ARG A 148 25.78 15.15 -18.61
CA ARG A 148 26.47 15.59 -17.38
C ARG A 148 27.08 14.43 -16.61
N LEU A 149 26.37 13.30 -16.46
CA LEU A 149 26.90 12.10 -15.80
C LEU A 149 28.13 11.56 -16.53
N ARG A 150 28.12 11.55 -17.87
CA ARG A 150 29.25 11.10 -18.71
C ARG A 150 30.47 12.02 -18.61
N ALA A 151 30.27 13.30 -18.31
CA ALA A 151 31.32 14.30 -18.16
C ALA A 151 31.86 14.42 -16.72
N LEU A 152 31.39 13.59 -15.77
CA LEU A 152 31.89 13.62 -14.40
C LEU A 152 33.38 13.22 -14.31
N PRO A 153 34.14 13.77 -13.35
CA PRO A 153 35.49 13.31 -13.07
C PRO A 153 35.50 11.80 -12.75
N SER A 154 36.56 11.08 -13.15
CA SER A 154 36.64 9.60 -13.05
C SER A 154 36.25 9.05 -11.68
N ARG A 155 36.69 9.69 -10.59
CA ARG A 155 36.34 9.29 -9.22
C ARG A 155 34.83 9.32 -8.95
N LEU A 156 34.11 10.35 -9.41
CA LEU A 156 32.66 10.46 -9.23
C LEU A 156 31.90 9.62 -10.26
N ALA A 157 32.44 9.49 -11.47
CA ALA A 157 31.87 8.62 -12.50
C ALA A 157 31.87 7.15 -12.06
N GLU A 158 32.92 6.68 -11.37
CA GLU A 158 32.99 5.34 -10.79
C GLU A 158 32.12 5.17 -9.54
N ALA A 159 31.77 6.27 -8.86
CA ALA A 159 30.93 6.24 -7.66
C ALA A 159 29.43 6.19 -7.97
N LEU A 160 29.02 6.28 -9.25
CA LEU A 160 27.63 6.24 -9.69
C LEU A 160 27.40 5.19 -10.76
N GLU A 161 26.25 4.54 -10.70
CA GLU A 161 25.75 3.68 -11.78
C GLU A 161 24.38 4.19 -12.21
N LEU A 162 24.23 4.53 -13.48
CA LEU A 162 22.93 4.80 -14.06
C LEU A 162 22.20 3.48 -14.31
N ALA A 163 21.32 3.10 -13.39
CA ALA A 163 20.62 1.82 -13.40
C ALA A 163 19.54 1.72 -14.49
N GLY A 164 18.99 2.86 -14.91
CA GLY A 164 18.03 2.90 -16.01
C GLY A 164 17.14 4.14 -16.03
N ILE A 165 16.13 4.08 -16.88
CA ILE A 165 15.08 5.08 -17.06
C ILE A 165 13.76 4.54 -16.48
N MET A 166 13.02 5.43 -15.84
CA MET A 166 11.73 5.13 -15.22
C MET A 166 10.67 6.14 -15.67
N THR A 167 9.43 5.72 -15.86
CA THR A 167 8.28 6.62 -15.94
C THR A 167 7.07 6.04 -15.21
N HIS A 168 5.96 6.79 -15.10
CA HIS A 168 4.73 6.31 -14.49
C HIS A 168 3.52 6.64 -15.36
N LEU A 169 2.67 5.63 -15.60
CA LEU A 169 1.50 5.76 -16.44
C LEU A 169 0.38 6.49 -15.70
N ALA A 170 -0.27 7.44 -16.37
CA ALA A 170 -1.32 8.28 -15.79
C ALA A 170 -2.72 7.67 -15.93
N ASN A 171 -3.00 7.02 -17.07
CA ASN A 171 -4.33 6.56 -17.46
C ASN A 171 -4.37 5.07 -17.84
N ALA A 172 -3.44 4.27 -17.30
CA ALA A 172 -3.36 2.85 -17.65
C ALA A 172 -4.53 2.01 -17.11
N ASP A 173 -5.30 2.56 -16.18
CA ASP A 173 -6.54 2.01 -15.64
C ASP A 173 -7.68 1.93 -16.68
N ASP A 174 -7.64 2.80 -17.69
CA ASP A 174 -8.42 2.71 -18.92
C ASP A 174 -7.57 2.13 -20.06
N PRO A 175 -7.77 0.86 -20.45
CA PRO A 175 -7.01 0.23 -21.53
C PRO A 175 -7.14 0.91 -22.89
N SER A 176 -8.18 1.73 -23.10
CA SER A 176 -8.42 2.41 -24.37
C SER A 176 -7.77 3.79 -24.46
N HIS A 177 -7.21 4.29 -23.36
CA HIS A 177 -6.73 5.66 -23.29
C HIS A 177 -5.36 5.81 -24.00
N ALA A 178 -5.36 6.51 -25.14
CA ALA A 178 -4.19 6.66 -26.03
C ALA A 178 -2.94 7.29 -25.37
N MET A 179 -3.10 7.96 -24.22
CA MET A 179 -1.96 8.48 -23.45
C MET A 179 -0.99 7.39 -23.03
N THR A 180 -1.49 6.20 -22.66
CA THR A 180 -0.64 5.12 -22.14
C THR A 180 0.39 4.66 -23.18
N ASP A 181 -0.03 4.52 -24.44
CA ASP A 181 0.87 4.14 -25.53
C ASP A 181 1.91 5.23 -25.78
N ARG A 182 1.49 6.50 -25.82
CA ARG A 182 2.42 7.65 -25.98
C ARG A 182 3.46 7.71 -24.87
N GLN A 183 3.04 7.48 -23.62
CA GLN A 183 3.95 7.44 -22.47
C GLN A 183 4.98 6.30 -22.61
N CYS A 184 4.54 5.13 -23.06
CA CYS A 184 5.41 3.98 -23.29
C CYS A 184 6.43 4.26 -24.41
N GLU A 185 5.98 4.81 -25.54
CA GLU A 185 6.83 5.15 -26.68
C GLU A 185 7.90 6.18 -26.32
N GLN A 186 7.52 7.27 -25.65
CA GLN A 186 8.44 8.32 -25.23
C GLN A 186 9.54 7.80 -24.30
N ALA A 187 9.17 7.01 -23.29
CA ALA A 187 10.15 6.46 -22.36
C ALA A 187 11.07 5.44 -23.04
N ARG A 188 10.52 4.60 -23.92
CA ARG A 188 11.27 3.59 -24.68
C ARG A 188 12.27 4.22 -25.64
N ALA A 189 11.86 5.25 -26.39
CA ALA A 189 12.75 5.96 -27.31
C ALA A 189 13.99 6.55 -26.60
N LEU A 190 13.81 7.08 -25.39
CA LEU A 190 14.95 7.59 -24.62
C LEU A 190 15.84 6.46 -24.08
N ALA A 191 15.23 5.38 -23.57
CA ALA A 191 15.97 4.21 -23.09
C ALA A 191 16.82 3.56 -24.18
N GLU A 192 16.26 3.35 -25.37
CA GLU A 192 16.97 2.79 -26.53
C GLU A 192 18.09 3.71 -27.03
N ARG A 193 17.86 5.04 -27.04
CA ARG A 193 18.90 6.01 -27.43
C ARG A 193 20.17 5.91 -26.59
N PHE A 194 20.05 5.53 -25.33
CA PHE A 194 21.17 5.47 -24.38
C PHE A 194 21.55 4.06 -23.94
N ASP A 195 20.91 3.03 -24.52
CA ASP A 195 21.09 1.61 -24.16
C ASP A 195 20.91 1.36 -22.65
N LEU A 196 19.82 1.88 -22.09
CA LEU A 196 19.53 1.82 -20.66
C LEU A 196 18.33 0.91 -20.35
N PRO A 197 18.34 0.17 -19.22
CA PRO A 197 17.15 -0.54 -18.75
C PRO A 197 15.97 0.38 -18.52
N LEU A 198 14.76 -0.14 -18.73
CA LEU A 198 13.52 0.64 -18.68
C LEU A 198 12.53 0.09 -17.64
N SER A 199 11.93 1.00 -16.87
CA SER A 199 10.84 0.67 -15.93
C SER A 199 9.58 1.50 -16.18
N ILE A 200 8.53 0.88 -16.71
CA ILE A 200 7.25 1.53 -17.00
C ILE A 200 6.13 0.99 -16.09
N GLY A 201 5.77 -0.29 -16.26
CA GLY A 201 4.52 -0.87 -15.79
C GLY A 201 4.25 -0.70 -14.29
N ASN A 202 3.23 0.08 -13.96
CA ASN A 202 2.50 -0.04 -12.69
C ASN A 202 1.47 -1.19 -12.80
N SER A 203 0.71 -1.49 -11.74
CA SER A 203 -0.28 -2.58 -11.75
C SER A 203 -1.21 -2.57 -12.97
N ALA A 204 -1.74 -1.40 -13.34
CA ALA A 204 -2.62 -1.25 -14.50
C ALA A 204 -1.89 -1.54 -15.81
N GLY A 205 -0.71 -0.93 -16.00
CA GLY A 205 0.14 -1.16 -17.17
C GLY A 205 0.52 -2.64 -17.35
N ILE A 206 0.91 -3.31 -16.27
CA ILE A 206 1.27 -4.74 -16.30
C ILE A 206 0.11 -5.58 -16.85
N LEU A 207 -1.09 -5.37 -16.31
CA LEU A 207 -2.26 -6.20 -16.62
C LEU A 207 -2.90 -5.88 -17.98
N ALA A 208 -2.93 -4.61 -18.38
CA ALA A 208 -3.66 -4.17 -19.57
C ALA A 208 -2.77 -3.85 -20.79
N HIS A 209 -1.48 -3.52 -20.59
CA HIS A 209 -0.65 -2.91 -21.64
C HIS A 209 0.67 -3.66 -21.85
N PRO A 210 0.77 -4.54 -22.88
CA PRO A 210 2.01 -5.26 -23.16
C PRO A 210 3.24 -4.36 -23.33
N ALA A 211 3.08 -3.18 -23.93
CA ALA A 211 4.15 -2.20 -24.11
C ALA A 211 4.75 -1.66 -22.80
N ALA A 212 4.01 -1.77 -21.68
CA ALA A 212 4.45 -1.35 -20.35
C ALA A 212 5.23 -2.44 -19.58
N ARG A 213 5.28 -3.68 -20.10
CA ARG A 213 6.04 -4.81 -19.53
C ARG A 213 7.51 -4.73 -19.96
N SER A 214 8.20 -3.71 -19.43
CA SER A 214 9.60 -3.41 -19.73
C SER A 214 10.57 -4.24 -18.87
N ASP A 215 11.87 -3.92 -18.87
CA ASP A 215 12.90 -4.67 -18.11
C ASP A 215 12.59 -4.78 -16.62
N TRP A 216 11.95 -3.75 -16.05
CA TRP A 216 11.46 -3.73 -14.68
C TRP A 216 10.00 -3.28 -14.60
N VAL A 217 9.18 -4.02 -13.86
CA VAL A 217 7.81 -3.65 -13.53
C VAL A 217 7.65 -3.37 -12.02
N ARG A 218 6.64 -2.58 -11.68
CA ARG A 218 6.41 -2.07 -10.32
C ARG A 218 4.97 -2.35 -9.85
N PRO A 219 4.59 -3.62 -9.64
CA PRO A 219 3.26 -3.96 -9.15
C PRO A 219 3.04 -3.41 -7.74
N GLY A 220 1.93 -2.70 -7.56
CA GLY A 220 1.46 -2.19 -6.27
C GLY A 220 0.15 -2.85 -5.90
N ILE A 221 -0.99 -2.17 -6.15
CA ILE A 221 -2.33 -2.65 -5.76
C ILE A 221 -2.66 -4.09 -6.18
N MET A 222 -2.12 -4.55 -7.33
CA MET A 222 -2.40 -5.92 -7.79
C MET A 222 -1.80 -6.97 -6.86
N LEU A 223 -0.67 -6.67 -6.19
CA LEU A 223 -0.09 -7.56 -5.18
C LEU A 223 -1.06 -7.77 -4.01
N TYR A 224 -1.82 -6.74 -3.67
CA TYR A 224 -2.74 -6.71 -2.54
C TYR A 224 -4.16 -7.18 -2.91
N GLY A 225 -4.35 -7.69 -4.12
CA GLY A 225 -5.64 -8.23 -4.54
C GLY A 225 -6.67 -7.20 -4.95
N GLY A 226 -6.26 -5.95 -5.19
CA GLY A 226 -7.13 -4.90 -5.70
C GLY A 226 -6.97 -4.72 -7.20
N SER A 227 -8.08 -4.56 -7.91
CA SER A 227 -8.05 -4.22 -9.33
C SER A 227 -7.53 -2.79 -9.55
N PRO A 228 -6.62 -2.59 -10.52
CA PRO A 228 -6.22 -1.27 -10.96
C PRO A 228 -6.99 -0.78 -12.20
N LEU A 229 -8.03 -1.50 -12.66
CA LEU A 229 -8.72 -1.22 -13.94
C LEU A 229 -10.18 -0.80 -13.71
N LEU A 230 -10.69 0.15 -14.50
CA LEU A 230 -12.06 0.68 -14.35
C LEU A 230 -13.16 -0.37 -14.61
N ASN A 231 -12.93 -1.29 -15.56
CA ASN A 231 -13.97 -2.20 -16.07
C ASN A 231 -13.67 -3.68 -15.82
N ARG A 232 -12.76 -4.01 -14.90
CA ARG A 232 -12.42 -5.40 -14.55
C ARG A 232 -12.23 -5.52 -13.05
N SER A 233 -12.88 -6.49 -12.43
CA SER A 233 -12.71 -6.79 -11.00
C SER A 233 -11.40 -7.55 -10.74
N ALA A 234 -10.95 -7.55 -9.48
CA ALA A 234 -9.80 -8.34 -9.05
C ALA A 234 -9.99 -9.84 -9.35
N VAL A 235 -11.20 -10.37 -9.11
CA VAL A 235 -11.55 -11.76 -9.41
C VAL A 235 -11.41 -12.07 -10.90
N ALA A 236 -11.85 -11.17 -11.79
CA ALA A 236 -11.70 -11.33 -13.24
C ALA A 236 -10.24 -11.24 -13.73
N LEU A 237 -9.33 -10.82 -12.85
CA LEU A 237 -7.88 -10.74 -13.07
C LEU A 237 -7.13 -11.86 -12.33
N ASP A 238 -7.85 -12.82 -11.73
CA ASP A 238 -7.32 -13.87 -10.84
C ASP A 238 -6.49 -13.32 -9.67
N LEU A 239 -6.82 -12.11 -9.22
CA LEU A 239 -6.22 -11.49 -8.05
C LEU A 239 -7.04 -11.83 -6.81
N ARG A 240 -6.36 -12.33 -5.78
CA ARG A 240 -6.97 -12.73 -4.51
C ARG A 240 -6.87 -11.59 -3.50
N PRO A 241 -7.97 -11.20 -2.82
CA PRO A 241 -7.92 -10.15 -1.80
C PRO A 241 -7.00 -10.58 -0.66
N VAL A 242 -6.02 -9.73 -0.34
CA VAL A 242 -5.04 -10.02 0.72
C VAL A 242 -5.57 -9.59 2.09
N MET A 243 -6.30 -8.47 2.17
CA MET A 243 -6.89 -7.98 3.41
C MET A 243 -8.38 -8.34 3.50
N THR A 244 -8.78 -8.87 4.65
CA THR A 244 -10.18 -8.90 5.11
C THR A 244 -10.34 -8.04 6.35
N LEU A 245 -11.04 -6.91 6.20
CA LEU A 245 -11.40 -6.04 7.31
C LEU A 245 -12.74 -6.50 7.89
N SER A 246 -12.75 -6.82 9.18
CA SER A 246 -13.95 -7.22 9.89
C SER A 246 -14.05 -6.58 11.27
N SER A 247 -15.26 -6.49 11.80
CA SER A 247 -15.52 -5.99 13.16
C SER A 247 -16.81 -6.61 13.72
N PRO A 248 -16.92 -6.85 15.03
CA PRO A 248 -18.11 -7.49 15.61
C PRO A 248 -19.32 -6.56 15.69
N LEU A 249 -20.51 -7.14 15.60
CA LEU A 249 -21.73 -6.53 16.13
C LEU A 249 -21.61 -6.35 17.65
N ILE A 250 -21.83 -5.14 18.14
CA ILE A 250 -21.83 -4.81 19.59
C ILE A 250 -23.22 -4.53 20.14
N ALA A 251 -24.20 -4.28 19.26
CA ALA A 251 -25.60 -4.19 19.65
C ALA A 251 -26.50 -4.62 18.49
N VAL A 252 -27.66 -5.18 18.84
CA VAL A 252 -28.77 -5.43 17.92
C VAL A 252 -30.02 -4.84 18.55
N ARG A 253 -30.72 -3.96 17.82
CA ARG A 253 -31.84 -3.18 18.35
C ARG A 253 -33.04 -3.23 17.42
N GLU A 254 -34.23 -3.29 18.01
CA GLU A 254 -35.50 -3.13 17.30
C GLU A 254 -35.90 -1.65 17.27
N PHE A 255 -36.28 -1.16 16.10
CA PHE A 255 -36.79 0.20 15.93
C PHE A 255 -38.14 0.19 15.22
N LYS A 256 -39.02 1.11 15.61
CA LYS A 256 -40.31 1.33 14.94
C LYS A 256 -40.12 2.15 13.65
N ALA A 257 -41.11 2.07 12.75
CA ALA A 257 -41.19 2.96 11.60
C ALA A 257 -41.09 4.44 12.00
N GLY A 258 -40.38 5.24 11.20
CA GLY A 258 -40.14 6.66 11.43
C GLY A 258 -38.99 7.00 12.38
N THR A 259 -38.44 6.02 13.11
CA THR A 259 -37.32 6.25 14.03
C THR A 259 -36.08 6.69 13.26
N PRO A 260 -35.42 7.81 13.62
CA PRO A 260 -34.18 8.23 12.96
C PRO A 260 -32.97 7.39 13.42
N ILE A 261 -32.01 7.17 12.52
CA ILE A 261 -30.74 6.48 12.80
C ILE A 261 -29.56 7.43 12.60
N GLY A 262 -28.68 7.49 13.62
CA GLY A 262 -27.40 8.19 13.56
C GLY A 262 -27.48 9.72 13.47
N TYR A 263 -26.33 10.33 13.20
CA TYR A 263 -26.20 11.79 13.19
C TYR A 263 -26.99 12.45 12.05
N GLY A 264 -27.58 13.61 12.37
CA GLY A 264 -28.35 14.41 11.43
C GLY A 264 -29.69 13.80 11.00
N SER A 265 -30.08 12.65 11.57
CA SER A 265 -31.33 11.95 11.20
C SER A 265 -31.46 11.72 9.68
N THR A 266 -30.34 11.46 9.01
CA THR A 266 -30.26 11.31 7.54
C THR A 266 -30.95 10.05 7.03
N TYR A 267 -31.13 9.05 7.90
CA TYR A 267 -31.93 7.87 7.64
C TYR A 267 -33.07 7.78 8.66
N ARG A 268 -34.26 7.40 8.21
CA ARG A 268 -35.43 7.09 9.04
C ARG A 268 -35.92 5.70 8.67
N CYS A 269 -36.16 4.86 9.67
CA CYS A 269 -36.64 3.50 9.45
C CYS A 269 -37.95 3.54 8.64
N PRO A 270 -38.01 2.93 7.44
CA PRO A 270 -39.23 2.93 6.62
C PRO A 270 -40.33 2.07 7.24
N GLU A 271 -39.95 1.07 8.03
CA GLU A 271 -40.83 0.14 8.72
C GLU A 271 -40.23 -0.26 10.08
N ALA A 272 -40.90 -1.14 10.82
CA ALA A 272 -40.29 -1.76 11.99
C ALA A 272 -39.13 -2.66 11.54
N MET A 273 -37.93 -2.43 12.07
CA MET A 273 -36.73 -3.10 11.58
C MET A 273 -35.68 -3.33 12.67
N ARG A 274 -34.88 -4.38 12.44
CA ARG A 274 -33.69 -4.71 13.21
C ARG A 274 -32.48 -3.95 12.68
N VAL A 275 -31.77 -3.30 13.58
CA VAL A 275 -30.54 -2.55 13.27
C VAL A 275 -29.39 -3.08 14.11
N GLY A 276 -28.30 -3.41 13.44
CA GLY A 276 -27.03 -3.78 14.05
C GLY A 276 -26.13 -2.58 14.25
N VAL A 277 -25.38 -2.55 15.34
CA VAL A 277 -24.29 -1.58 15.56
C VAL A 277 -22.98 -2.33 15.53
N VAL A 278 -22.07 -1.92 14.65
CA VAL A 278 -20.75 -2.53 14.46
C VAL A 278 -19.69 -1.66 15.13
N ALA A 279 -18.71 -2.27 15.80
CA ALA A 279 -17.60 -1.57 16.46
C ALA A 279 -16.51 -1.13 15.48
N ILE A 280 -16.86 -0.29 14.52
CA ILE A 280 -15.92 0.34 13.61
C ILE A 280 -16.46 1.69 13.16
N GLY A 281 -15.59 2.68 13.00
CA GLY A 281 -15.95 3.97 12.43
C GLY A 281 -14.78 4.68 11.76
N TYR A 282 -14.92 5.99 11.56
CA TYR A 282 -13.87 6.76 10.89
C TYR A 282 -12.58 6.94 11.71
N GLY A 283 -12.64 6.73 13.04
CA GLY A 283 -11.45 6.67 13.88
C GLY A 283 -10.57 5.45 13.60
N ASP A 284 -11.14 4.41 13.01
CA ASP A 284 -10.45 3.18 12.59
C ASP A 284 -9.99 3.24 11.12
N GLY A 285 -10.41 4.27 10.39
CA GLY A 285 -10.12 4.45 8.96
C GLY A 285 -11.31 4.18 8.03
N TYR A 286 -12.47 3.76 8.55
CA TYR A 286 -13.65 3.55 7.71
C TYR A 286 -14.18 4.90 7.17
N PRO A 287 -14.53 5.03 5.88
CA PRO A 287 -14.85 6.33 5.29
C PRO A 287 -16.10 6.96 5.92
N ARG A 288 -15.94 8.12 6.56
CA ARG A 288 -17.05 8.88 7.19
C ARG A 288 -18.19 9.18 6.20
N HIS A 289 -17.84 9.36 4.92
CA HIS A 289 -18.78 9.72 3.87
C HIS A 289 -19.44 8.51 3.19
N ALA A 290 -19.20 7.29 3.65
CA ALA A 290 -19.91 6.11 3.16
C ALA A 290 -21.44 6.33 3.27
N PRO A 291 -22.18 6.28 2.15
CA PRO A 291 -23.60 6.54 2.18
C PRO A 291 -24.39 5.35 2.75
N THR A 292 -25.66 5.59 3.09
CA THR A 292 -26.64 4.51 3.29
C THR A 292 -26.68 3.63 2.04
N GLY A 293 -26.80 2.31 2.22
CA GLY A 293 -26.70 1.34 1.13
C GLY A 293 -25.28 0.80 0.87
N THR A 294 -24.25 1.35 1.55
CA THR A 294 -22.90 0.77 1.47
C THR A 294 -22.91 -0.69 1.96
N PRO A 295 -22.41 -1.65 1.18
CA PRO A 295 -22.57 -3.06 1.50
C PRO A 295 -21.63 -3.52 2.61
N VAL A 296 -22.09 -4.47 3.40
CA VAL A 296 -21.32 -5.29 4.35
C VAL A 296 -21.79 -6.74 4.30
N LEU A 297 -21.05 -7.67 4.89
CA LEU A 297 -21.51 -9.04 5.10
C LEU A 297 -21.61 -9.37 6.58
N VAL A 298 -22.69 -10.05 6.97
CA VAL A 298 -22.84 -10.67 8.30
C VAL A 298 -23.23 -12.12 8.08
N ARG A 299 -22.48 -13.07 8.66
CA ARG A 299 -22.68 -14.53 8.42
C ARG A 299 -22.71 -14.90 6.92
N GLY A 300 -21.90 -14.22 6.11
CA GLY A 300 -21.84 -14.40 4.65
C GLY A 300 -23.05 -13.84 3.87
N GLN A 301 -24.04 -13.25 4.55
CA GLN A 301 -25.21 -12.64 3.92
C GLN A 301 -25.04 -11.13 3.82
N ARG A 302 -25.56 -10.54 2.73
CA ARG A 302 -25.41 -9.11 2.46
C ARG A 302 -26.35 -8.28 3.33
N ALA A 303 -25.79 -7.24 3.94
CA ALA A 303 -26.50 -6.18 4.64
C ALA A 303 -25.95 -4.83 4.16
N GLU A 304 -26.55 -3.74 4.63
CA GLU A 304 -26.22 -2.40 4.16
C GLU A 304 -26.13 -1.40 5.32
N LEU A 305 -25.25 -0.41 5.17
CA LEU A 305 -25.12 0.71 6.11
C LEU A 305 -26.40 1.54 6.15
N LEU A 306 -26.69 2.07 7.34
CA LEU A 306 -27.81 2.95 7.64
C LEU A 306 -27.32 4.26 8.27
N GLY A 307 -27.73 5.39 7.70
CA GLY A 307 -27.36 6.71 8.20
C GLY A 307 -25.86 7.01 8.07
N ARG A 308 -25.34 7.92 8.90
CA ARG A 308 -23.94 8.36 8.86
C ARG A 308 -23.03 7.45 9.69
N VAL A 309 -21.84 7.20 9.16
CA VAL A 309 -20.70 6.63 9.89
C VAL A 309 -20.27 7.59 11.02
N SER A 310 -20.10 7.06 12.24
CA SER A 310 -19.60 7.80 13.41
C SER A 310 -18.11 7.51 13.66
N MET A 311 -17.54 8.05 14.75
CA MET A 311 -16.11 7.89 15.04
C MET A 311 -15.75 6.42 15.24
N ASP A 312 -16.55 5.70 16.02
CA ASP A 312 -16.22 4.33 16.46
C ASP A 312 -17.32 3.30 16.11
N MET A 313 -18.42 3.74 15.48
CA MET A 313 -19.56 2.88 15.17
C MET A 313 -20.20 3.16 13.81
N ILE A 314 -20.68 2.10 13.17
CA ILE A 314 -21.62 2.14 12.05
C ILE A 314 -22.90 1.40 12.41
N SER A 315 -24.01 1.79 11.78
CA SER A 315 -25.30 1.09 11.88
C SER A 315 -25.59 0.36 10.58
N ILE A 316 -26.12 -0.86 10.66
CA ILE A 316 -26.44 -1.70 9.49
C ILE A 316 -27.84 -2.30 9.58
N ASP A 317 -28.46 -2.53 8.43
CA ASP A 317 -29.76 -3.19 8.32
C ASP A 317 -29.65 -4.71 8.53
N LEU A 318 -30.34 -5.24 9.53
CA LEU A 318 -30.35 -6.68 9.82
C LEU A 318 -31.67 -7.37 9.42
N ARG A 319 -32.59 -6.69 8.72
CA ARG A 319 -33.81 -7.33 8.18
C ARG A 319 -33.51 -8.55 7.31
N PRO A 320 -32.49 -8.54 6.41
CA PRO A 320 -32.16 -9.72 5.61
C PRO A 320 -31.58 -10.89 6.44
N ILE A 321 -31.20 -10.64 7.70
CA ILE A 321 -30.38 -11.56 8.52
C ILE A 321 -31.00 -11.70 9.92
N PRO A 322 -32.18 -12.34 10.04
CA PRO A 322 -32.92 -12.42 11.30
C PRO A 322 -32.15 -13.13 12.43
N GLY A 323 -31.25 -14.05 12.07
CA GLY A 323 -30.38 -14.77 13.03
C GLY A 323 -29.09 -14.04 13.43
N ALA A 324 -28.88 -12.79 12.99
CA ALA A 324 -27.71 -12.01 13.41
C ALA A 324 -27.80 -11.62 14.89
N GLU A 325 -26.71 -11.80 15.62
CA GLU A 325 -26.60 -11.60 17.06
C GLU A 325 -25.36 -10.76 17.42
N VAL A 326 -25.35 -10.21 18.63
CA VAL A 326 -24.17 -9.51 19.17
C VAL A 326 -22.99 -10.48 19.21
N GLY A 327 -21.83 -10.03 18.75
CA GLY A 327 -20.61 -10.83 18.61
C GLY A 327 -20.39 -11.41 17.21
N ASP A 328 -21.40 -11.45 16.35
CA ASP A 328 -21.21 -11.87 14.96
C ASP A 328 -20.23 -10.95 14.24
N SER A 329 -19.33 -11.55 13.47
CA SER A 329 -18.39 -10.80 12.64
C SER A 329 -19.10 -10.17 11.45
N VAL A 330 -18.88 -8.86 11.27
CA VAL A 330 -19.27 -8.10 10.09
C VAL A 330 -18.04 -7.91 9.23
N THR A 331 -18.08 -8.38 7.98
CA THR A 331 -17.03 -8.11 6.98
C THR A 331 -17.33 -6.80 6.27
N LEU A 332 -16.39 -5.87 6.35
CA LEU A 332 -16.47 -4.55 5.74
C LEU A 332 -15.95 -4.59 4.31
N TRP A 333 -14.88 -5.35 4.06
CA TRP A 333 -14.37 -5.73 2.75
C TRP A 333 -13.40 -6.91 2.88
N GLY A 334 -13.07 -7.55 1.76
CA GLY A 334 -12.13 -8.67 1.65
C GLY A 334 -12.81 -9.94 1.12
N GLN A 335 -12.58 -11.06 1.79
CA GLN A 335 -13.18 -12.34 1.40
C GLN A 335 -14.72 -12.23 1.37
N GLY A 336 -15.31 -12.57 0.21
CA GLY A 336 -16.75 -12.49 -0.05
C GLY A 336 -17.28 -11.09 -0.39
N LEU A 337 -16.57 -10.00 -0.07
CA LEU A 337 -16.97 -8.63 -0.38
C LEU A 337 -15.80 -7.82 -0.95
N PRO A 338 -15.66 -7.75 -2.29
CA PRO A 338 -14.57 -7.01 -2.92
C PRO A 338 -14.53 -5.55 -2.46
N VAL A 339 -13.34 -5.07 -2.11
CA VAL A 339 -13.12 -3.69 -1.64
C VAL A 339 -13.50 -2.66 -2.70
N GLU A 340 -13.45 -3.02 -3.99
CA GLU A 340 -13.86 -2.18 -5.12
C GLU A 340 -15.35 -1.84 -5.06
N GLN A 341 -16.21 -2.78 -4.64
CA GLN A 341 -17.65 -2.52 -4.52
C GLN A 341 -17.93 -1.48 -3.43
N VAL A 342 -17.17 -1.55 -2.33
CA VAL A 342 -17.27 -0.57 -1.25
C VAL A 342 -16.73 0.79 -1.71
N ALA A 343 -15.58 0.79 -2.38
CA ALA A 343 -14.96 2.01 -2.90
C ALA A 343 -15.87 2.74 -3.90
N GLU A 344 -16.47 2.02 -4.84
CA GLU A 344 -17.42 2.56 -5.82
C GLU A 344 -18.62 3.23 -5.12
N GLN A 345 -19.24 2.54 -4.16
CA GLN A 345 -20.39 3.07 -3.43
C GLN A 345 -20.04 4.29 -2.56
N VAL A 346 -18.80 4.34 -2.05
CA VAL A 346 -18.28 5.46 -1.27
C VAL A 346 -17.88 6.65 -2.17
N GLY A 347 -17.62 6.42 -3.46
CA GLY A 347 -17.12 7.43 -4.39
C GLY A 347 -15.59 7.62 -4.31
N THR A 348 -14.86 6.54 -4.05
CA THR A 348 -13.39 6.51 -3.98
C THR A 348 -12.82 5.26 -4.69
N ILE A 349 -11.53 4.97 -4.49
CA ILE A 349 -10.78 3.84 -5.03
C ILE A 349 -10.33 2.90 -3.90
N ASN A 350 -10.14 1.63 -4.24
CA ASN A 350 -9.65 0.59 -3.32
C ASN A 350 -8.31 0.97 -2.64
N TYR A 351 -7.43 1.69 -3.35
CA TYR A 351 -6.17 2.22 -2.79
C TYR A 351 -6.41 3.06 -1.52
N GLU A 352 -7.41 3.95 -1.53
CA GLU A 352 -7.67 4.83 -0.40
C GLU A 352 -8.16 4.02 0.81
N LEU A 353 -9.09 3.07 0.58
CA LEU A 353 -9.66 2.27 1.65
C LEU A 353 -8.61 1.39 2.33
N LEU A 354 -7.74 0.74 1.56
CA LEU A 354 -6.70 -0.14 2.11
C LEU A 354 -5.61 0.65 2.87
N CYS A 355 -5.18 1.79 2.33
CA CYS A 355 -4.08 2.58 2.90
C CYS A 355 -4.47 3.42 4.12
N ARG A 356 -5.77 3.62 4.41
CA ARG A 356 -6.24 4.55 5.45
C ARG A 356 -6.65 3.90 6.77
N LEU A 357 -6.36 2.62 6.97
CA LEU A 357 -6.56 2.00 8.28
C LEU A 357 -5.74 2.72 9.35
N SER A 358 -6.38 3.06 10.46
CA SER A 358 -5.68 3.69 11.58
C SER A 358 -4.97 2.63 12.44
N PRO A 359 -3.99 3.02 13.27
CA PRO A 359 -3.33 2.11 14.20
C PRO A 359 -4.26 1.47 15.25
N ARG A 360 -5.53 1.89 15.36
CA ARG A 360 -6.52 1.24 16.22
C ARG A 360 -6.96 -0.12 15.70
N VAL A 361 -6.84 -0.33 14.38
CA VAL A 361 -7.19 -1.61 13.75
C VAL A 361 -6.09 -2.62 14.03
N ARG A 362 -6.46 -3.76 14.60
CA ARG A 362 -5.51 -4.84 14.84
C ARG A 362 -5.21 -5.56 13.54
N VAL A 363 -3.96 -5.52 13.10
CA VAL A 363 -3.49 -6.29 11.93
C VAL A 363 -3.06 -7.68 12.37
N VAL A 364 -3.53 -8.72 11.68
CA VAL A 364 -3.19 -10.12 11.94
C VAL A 364 -2.73 -10.77 10.65
N HIS A 365 -1.49 -11.26 10.61
CA HIS A 365 -0.96 -11.99 9.45
C HIS A 365 -1.18 -13.49 9.62
N GLU A 366 -1.82 -14.10 8.64
CA GLU A 366 -1.99 -15.54 8.57
C GLU A 366 -1.00 -16.13 7.56
N GLN A 367 -0.22 -17.10 8.01
CA GLN A 367 0.48 -17.98 7.11
C GLN A 367 -0.53 -19.06 6.70
N GLY A 368 -0.74 -19.25 5.39
CA GLY A 368 -1.46 -20.43 4.89
C GLY A 368 -0.89 -21.71 5.48
N PRO A 369 -1.65 -22.82 5.48
CA PRO A 369 -1.22 -24.07 6.10
C PRO A 369 0.17 -24.45 5.57
N SER A 370 1.18 -24.40 6.45
CA SER A 370 2.54 -24.73 6.03
C SER A 370 2.52 -26.17 5.49
N SER A 371 3.13 -26.39 4.33
CA SER A 371 3.33 -27.72 3.74
C SER A 371 4.14 -28.67 4.63
N LYS A 372 4.60 -28.20 5.81
CA LYS A 372 5.26 -29.00 6.85
C LYS A 372 4.29 -29.61 7.89
N SER A 373 3.00 -29.25 7.89
CA SER A 373 2.01 -29.78 8.86
C SER A 373 1.29 -31.07 8.40
N ALA A 374 1.31 -31.39 7.10
CA ALA A 374 0.64 -32.58 6.57
C ALA A 374 1.45 -33.88 6.71
N ALA A 375 2.68 -33.83 7.24
CA ALA A 375 3.59 -34.98 7.27
C ALA A 375 3.92 -35.55 8.66
N SER A 376 3.35 -35.03 9.77
CA SER A 376 3.70 -35.52 11.13
C SER A 376 2.58 -36.23 11.89
N ALA A 377 1.56 -36.74 11.20
CA ALA A 377 0.59 -37.65 11.80
C ALA A 377 1.03 -39.11 11.59
N ARG A 378 2.20 -39.49 12.14
CA ARG A 378 2.63 -40.86 12.44
C ARG A 378 4.03 -40.80 13.07
N GLU A 379 4.07 -40.80 14.40
CA GLU A 379 4.97 -41.59 15.26
C GLU A 379 5.08 -40.95 16.65
N THR A 380 4.89 -41.79 17.65
CA THR A 380 4.87 -41.47 19.07
C THR A 380 6.25 -41.61 19.71
N THR A 381 6.45 -40.83 20.79
CA THR A 381 7.39 -41.00 21.95
C THR A 381 8.80 -40.36 21.86
N PRO A 382 9.47 -40.02 23.00
CA PRO A 382 9.34 -38.72 23.66
C PRO A 382 10.67 -37.95 23.94
N ALA A 383 10.52 -36.65 24.18
CA ALA A 383 11.29 -35.71 25.02
C ALA A 383 12.82 -35.82 25.15
N LEU A 384 13.55 -34.74 24.80
CA LEU A 384 14.56 -34.10 25.68
C LEU A 384 15.13 -32.77 25.14
N VAL A 385 15.26 -31.83 26.08
CA VAL A 385 16.11 -30.60 26.15
C VAL A 385 15.77 -29.36 25.31
N ARG A 386 15.38 -28.31 26.03
CA ARG A 386 15.29 -26.90 25.61
C ARG A 386 16.68 -26.25 25.52
N GLN A 387 16.88 -25.36 24.56
CA GLN A 387 17.78 -24.20 24.68
C GLN A 387 17.04 -22.91 24.25
N PRO A 388 17.21 -21.77 24.94
CA PRO A 388 16.51 -20.53 24.63
C PRO A 388 17.34 -19.66 23.67
N GLY A 389 16.69 -18.97 22.73
CA GLY A 389 17.41 -17.97 21.94
C GLY A 389 16.75 -17.44 20.67
N GLN A 390 15.43 -17.21 20.64
CA GLN A 390 14.79 -16.41 19.57
C GLN A 390 13.55 -15.71 20.14
N GLY A 391 13.72 -14.54 20.75
CA GLY A 391 12.62 -13.76 21.33
C GLY A 391 12.68 -12.26 21.08
N GLN A 392 13.80 -11.71 20.56
CA GLN A 392 14.00 -10.26 20.49
C GLN A 392 13.73 -9.61 19.13
N ALA A 393 13.55 -10.39 18.05
CA ALA A 393 13.32 -9.84 16.71
C ALA A 393 11.86 -9.42 16.47
N ALA A 394 10.89 -10.02 17.17
CA ALA A 394 9.46 -9.74 16.98
C ALA A 394 8.99 -8.50 17.75
N GLU A 395 9.56 -8.22 18.93
CA GLU A 395 9.22 -7.02 19.72
C GLU A 395 9.79 -5.74 19.09
N GLN A 396 10.99 -5.78 18.52
CA GLN A 396 11.59 -4.62 17.84
C GLN A 396 10.82 -4.19 16.59
N ALA A 397 10.18 -5.12 15.87
CA ALA A 397 9.33 -4.78 14.73
C ALA A 397 8.03 -4.06 15.14
N SER A 398 7.42 -4.46 16.27
CA SER A 398 6.19 -3.85 16.77
C SER A 398 6.38 -2.43 17.30
N GLU A 399 7.53 -2.12 17.91
CA GLU A 399 7.83 -0.77 18.37
C GLU A 399 8.13 0.19 17.21
N LEU A 400 8.79 -0.31 16.16
CA LEU A 400 9.09 0.43 14.93
C LEU A 400 7.83 0.75 14.10
N GLU A 401 6.81 -0.10 14.10
CA GLU A 401 5.52 0.15 13.43
C GLU A 401 4.71 1.30 14.08
N SER A 402 4.89 1.53 15.39
CA SER A 402 4.21 2.62 16.11
C SER A 402 4.75 4.03 15.78
N ALA A 403 5.96 4.12 15.24
CA ALA A 403 6.63 5.38 14.89
C ALA A 403 6.11 6.03 13.59
N LEU A 404 5.24 5.33 12.84
CA LEU A 404 4.61 5.82 11.61
C LEU A 404 3.39 6.73 11.84
N ALA A 405 2.99 6.98 13.09
CA ALA A 405 1.89 7.90 13.40
C ALA A 405 2.36 9.36 13.39
N PRO A 406 1.70 10.29 12.65
CA PRO A 406 2.05 11.70 12.69
C PRO A 406 1.83 12.25 14.10
N THR A 407 2.89 12.76 14.72
CA THR A 407 2.83 13.40 16.02
C THR A 407 2.15 14.76 15.87
N GLN A 408 0.89 14.88 16.31
CA GLN A 408 0.26 16.20 16.45
C GLN A 408 0.94 16.96 17.60
N LYS A 409 1.81 17.91 17.27
CA LYS A 409 2.22 18.95 18.22
C LYS A 409 1.00 19.85 18.49
N GLN A 410 0.48 19.79 19.70
CA GLN A 410 -0.45 20.80 20.21
C GLN A 410 0.35 22.06 20.56
N GLU A 411 0.09 23.16 19.85
CA GLU A 411 0.47 24.50 20.31
C GLU A 411 -0.62 25.05 21.27
N PRO A 412 -0.24 25.74 22.35
CA PRO A 412 -1.21 26.27 23.31
C PRO A 412 -1.88 27.54 22.76
N LEU A 413 -3.21 27.52 22.70
CA LEU A 413 -4.06 28.68 22.44
C LEU A 413 -3.92 29.70 23.60
N GLY A 414 -3.28 30.83 23.30
CA GLY A 414 -3.27 32.00 24.16
C GLY A 414 -4.67 32.62 24.27
N GLN A 415 -5.12 32.82 25.51
CA GLN A 415 -6.33 33.57 25.84
C GLN A 415 -6.09 35.07 25.66
N GLN A 416 -6.91 35.73 24.85
CA GLN A 416 -7.15 37.17 24.95
C GLN A 416 -8.66 37.39 25.11
N GLY A 417 -9.05 37.88 26.29
CA GLY A 417 -10.42 38.33 26.58
C GLY A 417 -10.65 39.76 26.06
N PRO A 418 -11.91 40.19 25.87
CA PRO A 418 -12.22 41.54 25.44
C PRO A 418 -12.41 42.48 26.64
N GLU A 419 -11.71 43.62 26.63
CA GLU A 419 -12.04 44.78 27.46
C GLU A 419 -12.80 45.83 26.63
N GLN A 420 -14.06 46.02 27.05
CA GLN A 420 -14.85 47.25 27.23
C GLN A 420 -14.79 48.40 26.20
N GLY A 421 -16.00 48.82 25.77
CA GLY A 421 -16.28 50.13 25.15
C GLY A 421 -16.17 51.30 26.15
N PRO A 422 -16.78 52.49 25.90
CA PRO A 422 -17.97 52.77 25.09
C PRO A 422 -17.73 53.24 23.64
#